data_AF-A0A8I1HVT7-F1
#
_entry.id   AF-A0A8I1HVT7-F1
#
_cell.length_a   1.000
_cell.length_b   1.000
_cell.length_c   1.000
_cell.angle_alpha   90.00
_cell.angle_beta   90.00
_cell.angle_gamma   90.00
#
_symmetry.space_group_name_H-M   'P 1'
#
loop_
_entity.id
_entity.type
_entity.pdbx_description
1 polymer ?
#
loop_
_entity_poly.entity_id
_entity_poly.type
_entity_poly.pdbx_seq_one_letter_code
_entity_poly.pdbx_strand_id
1 'polypeptide(L)'
;MTFFAAFRRGVLTNALNPKATLFFLFLFTVIIDPATPLIIQAGYGIYMAAATAVWFVGVAFFFGRPAIRNRFLRLGHWVDRGMGIILIALGARLIFATLP
;
A
#
# COMPACT_ATOMS: atom_id res chain seq x y z
N MET A 1 -20.97 2.07 -12.54
CA MET A 1 -20.78 2.78 -11.25
C MET A 1 -20.67 4.26 -11.52
N THR A 2 -21.28 5.10 -10.69
CA THR A 2 -21.04 6.55 -10.76
C THR A 2 -19.63 6.86 -10.27
N PHE A 3 -19.04 7.95 -10.77
CA PHE A 3 -17.69 8.40 -10.39
C PHE A 3 -17.53 8.53 -8.86
N PHE A 4 -18.51 9.17 -8.21
CA PHE A 4 -18.50 9.35 -6.76
C PHE A 4 -18.51 8.02 -5.98
N ALA A 5 -19.28 7.02 -6.44
CA ALA A 5 -19.30 5.71 -5.80
C ALA A 5 -17.95 4.98 -5.95
N ALA A 6 -17.27 5.12 -7.09
CA ALA A 6 -15.94 4.55 -7.29
C ALA A 6 -14.89 5.24 -6.42
N PHE A 7 -14.91 6.57 -6.37
CA PHE A 7 -14.04 7.36 -5.51
C PHE A 7 -14.24 7.01 -4.03
N ARG A 8 -15.48 6.97 -3.54
CA ARG A 8 -15.79 6.60 -2.15
C ARG A 8 -15.31 5.19 -1.80
N ARG A 9 -15.48 4.22 -2.70
CA ARG A 9 -14.93 2.87 -2.49
C ARG A 9 -13.40 2.89 -2.42
N GLY A 10 -12.73 3.65 -3.29
CA GLY A 10 -11.26 3.79 -3.25
C GLY A 10 -10.74 4.43 -1.96
N VAL A 11 -11.41 5.50 -1.49
CA VAL A 11 -11.08 6.15 -0.21
C VAL A 11 -11.29 5.21 0.96
N LEU A 12 -12.46 4.57 1.05
CA LEU A 12 -12.78 3.67 2.16
C LEU A 12 -11.84 2.46 2.21
N THR A 13 -11.54 1.85 1.05
CA THR A 13 -10.63 0.69 1.01
C THR A 13 -9.20 1.03 1.40
N ASN A 14 -8.71 2.23 1.08
CA ASN A 14 -7.39 2.69 1.55
C ASN A 14 -7.42 3.12 3.03
N ALA A 15 -8.41 3.90 3.45
CA ALA A 15 -8.52 4.40 4.83
C ALA A 15 -8.72 3.27 5.85
N LEU A 16 -9.45 2.21 5.47
CA LEU A 16 -9.66 1.02 6.30
C LEU A 16 -8.54 -0.02 6.17
N ASN A 17 -7.45 0.27 5.46
CA ASN A 17 -6.31 -0.65 5.34
C ASN A 17 -5.32 -0.39 6.49
N PRO A 18 -5.38 -1.15 7.61
CA PRO A 18 -4.52 -0.90 8.77
C PRO A 18 -3.03 -1.06 8.43
N LYS A 19 -2.69 -1.81 7.37
CA LYS A 19 -1.29 -1.99 6.93
C LYS A 19 -0.65 -0.67 6.49
N ALA A 20 -1.41 0.19 5.80
CA ALA A 20 -0.90 1.49 5.36
C ALA A 20 -0.63 2.40 6.56
N THR A 21 -1.59 2.48 7.50
CA THR A 21 -1.44 3.25 8.74
C THR A 21 -0.25 2.78 9.57
N LEU A 22 -0.13 1.47 9.80
CA LEU A 22 0.99 0.91 10.58
C LEU A 22 2.35 1.15 9.90
N PHE A 23 2.41 1.07 8.57
CA PHE A 23 3.63 1.36 7.82
C PHE A 23 4.08 2.82 7.99
N PHE A 24 3.17 3.78 7.80
CA PHE A 24 3.51 5.20 7.96
C PHE A 24 3.82 5.54 9.42
N LEU A 25 3.08 4.96 10.37
CA LEU A 25 3.36 5.13 11.79
C LEU A 25 4.79 4.66 12.12
N PHE A 26 5.16 3.44 11.70
CA PHE A 26 6.50 2.90 11.91
C PHE A 26 7.59 3.77 11.29
N LEU A 27 7.38 4.27 10.06
CA LEU A 27 8.33 5.15 9.39
C LEU A 27 8.53 6.47 10.16
N PHE A 28 7.45 7.04 10.71
CA PHE A 28 7.54 8.24 11.56
C PHE A 28 8.15 7.98 12.93
N THR A 29 7.92 6.82 13.55
CA THR A 29 8.40 6.55 14.91
C THR A 29 9.79 5.94 14.97
N VAL A 30 10.21 5.20 13.95
CA VAL A 30 11.46 4.42 13.98
C VAL A 30 12.52 4.97 13.04
N ILE A 31 12.13 5.60 11.93
CA ILE A 31 13.07 6.01 10.88
C ILE A 31 13.31 7.52 10.90
N ILE A 32 12.29 8.33 11.22
CA ILE A 32 12.42 9.79 11.31
C ILE A 32 12.94 10.16 12.71
N ASP A 33 14.03 10.91 12.77
CA ASP A 33 14.60 11.41 14.02
C ASP A 33 13.62 12.39 14.71
N PRO A 34 13.25 12.15 15.99
CA PRO A 34 12.34 13.02 16.75
C PRO A 34 12.82 14.48 16.88
N ALA A 35 14.13 14.73 16.80
CA ALA A 35 14.70 16.08 16.87
C ALA A 35 14.50 16.88 15.57
N THR A 36 14.02 16.25 14.50
CA THR A 36 13.74 16.91 13.22
C THR A 36 12.64 17.96 13.40
N PRO A 37 12.84 19.22 12.95
CA PRO A 37 11.81 20.25 13.01
C PRO A 37 10.48 19.82 12.37
N LEU A 38 9.35 20.19 13.00
CA LEU A 38 8.01 19.80 12.56
C LEU A 38 7.73 20.13 11.08
N ILE A 39 8.27 21.24 10.57
CA ILE A 39 8.11 21.63 9.16
C ILE A 39 8.74 20.63 8.19
N ILE A 40 9.88 20.05 8.56
CA ILE A 40 10.58 19.04 7.76
C ILE A 40 9.83 17.71 7.86
N GLN A 41 9.32 17.36 9.04
CA GLN A 41 8.45 16.18 9.22
C GLN A 41 7.18 16.27 8.36
N ALA A 42 6.55 17.44 8.30
CA ALA A 42 5.41 17.69 7.42
C ALA A 42 5.80 17.54 5.94
N GLY A 43 7.01 17.98 5.57
CA GLY A 43 7.60 17.74 4.25
C GLY A 43 7.71 16.26 3.89
N TYR A 44 8.18 15.41 4.81
CA TYR A 44 8.19 13.96 4.63
C TYR A 44 6.78 13.40 4.44
N GLY A 45 5.81 13.85 5.25
CA GLY A 45 4.41 13.47 5.11
C GLY A 45 3.84 13.78 3.73
N ILE A 46 4.05 15.01 3.25
CA ILE A 46 3.60 15.47 1.93
C ILE A 46 4.29 14.66 0.83
N TYR A 47 5.60 14.48 0.91
CA TYR A 47 6.35 13.69 -0.07
C TYR A 47 5.81 12.26 -0.16
N MET A 48 5.61 11.60 0.97
CA MET A 48 5.07 10.24 1.02
C MET A 48 3.67 10.14 0.44
N ALA A 49 2.79 11.10 0.77
CA ALA A 49 1.45 11.16 0.21
C ALA A 49 1.49 11.36 -1.31
N ALA A 50 2.32 12.28 -1.80
CA ALA A 50 2.48 12.56 -3.22
C ALA A 50 3.06 11.35 -3.98
N ALA A 51 4.12 10.73 -3.46
CA ALA A 51 4.74 9.54 -4.06
C ALA A 51 3.72 8.39 -4.15
N THR A 52 2.96 8.16 -3.09
CA THR A 52 1.90 7.14 -3.06
C THR A 52 0.78 7.45 -4.06
N ALA A 53 0.38 8.72 -4.15
CA ALA A 53 -0.63 9.15 -5.11
C ALA A 53 -0.16 8.96 -6.55
N VAL A 54 1.06 9.40 -6.89
CA VAL A 54 1.66 9.21 -8.22
C VAL A 54 1.73 7.73 -8.58
N TRP A 55 2.17 6.89 -7.63
CA TRP A 55 2.20 5.45 -7.83
C TRP A 55 0.80 4.87 -8.14
N PHE A 56 -0.20 5.16 -7.30
CA PHE A 56 -1.55 4.64 -7.51
C PHE A 56 -2.23 5.18 -8.77
N VAL A 57 -1.98 6.44 -9.13
CA VAL A 57 -2.43 6.99 -10.41
C VAL A 57 -1.79 6.25 -11.58
N GLY A 58 -0.47 6.00 -11.53
CA GLY A 58 0.24 5.21 -12.53
C GLY A 58 -0.33 3.78 -12.66
N VAL A 59 -0.54 3.10 -11.54
CA VAL A 59 -1.18 1.78 -11.49
C VAL A 59 -2.60 1.84 -12.07
N ALA A 60 -3.40 2.84 -11.71
CA ALA A 60 -4.76 3.01 -12.23
C ALA A 60 -4.78 3.22 -13.75
N PHE A 61 -3.85 4.01 -14.31
CA PHE A 61 -3.73 4.17 -15.76
C PHE A 61 -3.33 2.87 -16.46
N PHE A 62 -2.42 2.10 -15.87
CA PHE A 62 -1.98 0.82 -16.42
C PHE A 62 -3.12 -0.21 -16.43
N PHE A 63 -3.79 -0.41 -15.29
CA PHE A 63 -4.89 -1.37 -15.15
C PHE A 63 -6.25 -0.86 -15.65
N GLY A 64 -6.37 0.42 -15.99
CA GLY A 64 -7.55 1.00 -16.64
C GLY A 64 -7.76 0.48 -18.07
N ARG A 65 -6.70 -0.02 -18.72
CA ARG A 65 -6.77 -0.57 -20.08
C ARG A 65 -7.55 -1.91 -20.08
N PRO A 66 -8.63 -2.05 -20.87
CA PRO A 66 -9.49 -3.24 -20.84
C PRO A 66 -8.74 -4.56 -21.09
N ALA A 67 -7.76 -4.55 -22.00
CA ALA A 67 -6.95 -5.72 -22.32
C ALA A 67 -6.09 -6.19 -21.13
N ILE A 68 -5.47 -5.24 -20.41
CA ILE A 68 -4.63 -5.54 -19.24
C ILE A 68 -5.51 -6.00 -18.08
N ARG A 69 -6.62 -5.29 -17.82
CA ARG A 69 -7.58 -5.63 -16.77
C ARG A 69 -8.11 -7.06 -16.94
N ASN A 70 -8.58 -7.42 -18.14
CA ASN A 70 -9.16 -8.74 -18.38
C ASN A 70 -8.11 -9.85 -18.24
N ARG A 71 -6.87 -9.62 -18.70
CA ARG A 71 -5.78 -10.58 -18.51
C ARG A 71 -5.39 -10.72 -17.04
N PHE A 72 -5.32 -9.61 -16.31
CA PHE A 72 -5.05 -9.62 -14.88
C PHE A 72 -6.14 -10.37 -14.10
N LEU A 73 -7.42 -10.11 -14.38
CA LEU A 73 -8.52 -10.83 -13.73
C LEU A 73 -8.47 -12.34 -13.98
N ARG A 74 -8.06 -12.77 -15.19
CA ARG A 74 -7.90 -14.20 -15.51
C ARG A 74 -6.74 -14.85 -14.76
N LEU A 75 -5.67 -14.09 -14.49
CA LEU A 75 -4.51 -14.52 -13.71
C LEU A 75 -4.65 -14.20 -12.22
N GLY A 76 -5.73 -13.52 -11.81
CA GLY A 76 -5.88 -12.95 -10.47
C GLY A 76 -5.75 -14.01 -9.38
N HIS A 77 -6.36 -15.18 -9.58
CA HIS A 77 -6.25 -16.27 -8.61
C HIS A 77 -4.81 -16.74 -8.39
N TRP A 78 -3.95 -16.69 -9.42
CA TRP A 78 -2.55 -17.10 -9.33
C TRP A 78 -1.74 -16.02 -8.63
N VAL A 79 -2.02 -14.76 -8.93
CA VAL A 79 -1.42 -13.59 -8.27
C VAL A 79 -1.75 -13.61 -6.77
N ASP A 80 -3.02 -13.83 -6.42
CA ASP A 80 -3.48 -13.87 -5.03
C ASP A 80 -2.85 -15.05 -4.27
N ARG A 81 -2.76 -16.24 -4.88
CA ARG A 81 -2.06 -17.39 -4.29
C ARG A 81 -0.57 -17.11 -4.09
N GLY A 82 0.09 -16.52 -5.08
CA GLY A 82 1.51 -16.16 -4.98
C GLY A 82 1.75 -15.17 -3.83
N MET A 83 0.94 -14.13 -3.73
CA MET A 83 1.02 -13.18 -2.61
C MET A 83 0.74 -13.86 -1.27
N GLY A 84 -0.27 -14.72 -1.20
CA GLY A 84 -0.56 -15.50 0.01
C GLY A 84 0.63 -16.35 0.47
N ILE A 85 1.27 -17.07 -0.46
CA ILE A 85 2.46 -17.88 -0.17
C ILE A 85 3.61 -17.00 0.34
N ILE A 86 3.87 -15.87 -0.32
CA ILE A 86 4.92 -14.94 0.11
C ILE A 86 4.63 -14.39 1.52
N LEU A 87 3.39 -14.01 1.80
CA LEU A 87 3.00 -13.49 3.12
C LEU A 87 3.11 -14.56 4.21
N ILE A 88 2.71 -15.80 3.93
CA ILE A 88 2.88 -16.94 4.85
C ILE A 88 4.37 -17.19 5.10
N ALA A 89 5.20 -17.19 4.06
CA ALA A 89 6.64 -17.39 4.18
C ALA A 89 7.30 -16.27 5.00
N LEU A 90 6.91 -15.01 4.78
CA LEU A 90 7.39 -13.87 5.57
C LEU A 90 6.93 -13.97 7.04
N GLY A 91 5.68 -14.34 7.28
CA GLY A 91 5.16 -14.55 8.64
C GLY A 91 5.89 -15.69 9.36
N ALA A 92 6.11 -16.82 8.69
CA ALA A 92 6.89 -17.93 9.22
C ALA A 92 8.34 -17.51 9.52
N ARG A 93 9.00 -16.82 8.58
CA ARG A 93 10.35 -16.29 8.79
C ARG A 93 10.41 -15.35 9.99
N LEU A 94 9.42 -14.48 10.16
CA LEU A 94 9.36 -13.56 11.30
C LEU A 94 9.28 -14.35 12.61
N ILE A 95 8.40 -15.36 12.70
CA ILE A 95 8.28 -16.23 13.89
C ILE A 95 9.60 -16.93 14.19
N PHE A 96 10.26 -17.54 13.20
CA PHE A 96 11.54 -18.21 13.41
C PHE A 96 12.69 -17.24 13.75
N ALA A 97 12.64 -15.99 13.28
CA ALA A 97 13.63 -14.98 13.62
C ALA A 97 13.44 -14.38 15.03
N THR A 98 12.23 -14.46 15.59
CA THR A 98 11.93 -13.99 16.95
C THR A 98 11.82 -15.12 17.99
N LEU A 99 11.90 -16.38 17.58
CA LEU A 99 12.11 -17.51 18.49
C LEU A 99 13.57 -17.50 18.98
N PRO A 100 13.82 -17.59 20.31
CA PRO A 100 15.15 -17.56 20.89
C PRO A 100 16.01 -18.78 20.53
#